data_AF-A0A512RPK7-F1
#
_entry.id   AF-A0A512RPK7-F1
#
_cell.length_a   1.000
_cell.length_b   1.000
_cell.length_c   1.000
_cell.angle_alpha   90.00
_cell.angle_beta   90.00
_cell.angle_gamma   90.00
#
_symmetry.space_group_name_H-M   'P 1'
#
loop_
_entity.id
_entity.type
_entity.pdbx_description
1 polymer ?
#
loop_
_entity_poly.entity_id
_entity_poly.type
_entity_poly.pdbx_seq_one_letter_code
_entity_poly.pdbx_strand_id
1 'polypeptide(L)'
;MRKLLCFFIVLTGIIGFASCTREQLKPDGTASLTIVNALIDTGYQSLMLTSSELAGPPQTAVPPTLSKAVSGGGYEYGFLSGKRTVYLYAVRNDKLVSGPPLINLDIEFPSGYIGSLFIAGTLDKPDTLLVKDQPLYFPPADSGMGLRFVNLAQGGLPVSVNIKGQADGAEVNHLPFKGITAFKRYAANAATGSYVFEFRNSGTGELLTSFTISNVNNPGTASPNLWRYRNFTLVLCGEAGSSLTPLSAVIVKNH
;
A
#
# COMPACT_ATOMS: atom_id res chain seq x y z
N MET A 1 47.97 -42.27 -40.37
CA MET A 1 47.84 -40.84 -40.01
C MET A 1 46.56 -40.19 -40.56
N ARG A 2 46.25 -40.29 -41.86
CA ARG A 2 45.07 -39.65 -42.48
C ARG A 2 43.71 -40.06 -41.89
N LYS A 3 43.54 -41.34 -41.50
CA LYS A 3 42.30 -41.84 -40.85
C LYS A 3 42.12 -41.38 -39.40
N LEU A 4 43.22 -41.12 -38.68
CA LEU A 4 43.20 -40.65 -37.28
C LEU A 4 42.84 -39.16 -37.21
N LEU A 5 43.29 -38.38 -38.20
CA LEU A 5 42.97 -36.96 -38.34
C LEU A 5 41.48 -36.73 -38.67
N CYS A 6 40.90 -37.54 -39.57
CA CYS A 6 39.46 -37.44 -39.86
C CYS A 6 38.60 -37.80 -38.64
N PHE A 7 39.03 -38.76 -37.80
CA PHE A 7 38.29 -39.13 -36.59
C PHE A 7 38.29 -37.99 -35.55
N PHE A 8 39.42 -37.29 -35.38
CA PHE A 8 39.50 -36.14 -34.49
C PHE A 8 38.63 -34.96 -34.94
N ILE A 9 38.55 -34.69 -36.24
CA ILE A 9 37.70 -33.61 -36.81
C ILE A 9 36.21 -33.90 -36.63
N VAL A 10 35.79 -35.15 -36.81
CA VAL A 10 34.38 -35.55 -36.57
C VAL A 10 34.05 -35.47 -35.08
N LEU A 11 34.96 -35.87 -34.19
CA LEU A 11 34.72 -35.84 -32.74
C LEU A 11 34.68 -34.41 -32.18
N THR A 12 35.51 -33.48 -32.68
CA THR A 12 35.43 -32.05 -32.28
C THR A 12 34.19 -31.36 -32.87
N GLY A 13 33.74 -31.77 -34.06
CA GLY A 13 32.50 -31.27 -34.65
C GLY A 13 31.25 -31.61 -33.83
N ILE A 14 31.17 -32.81 -33.25
CA ILE A 14 30.00 -33.26 -32.49
C ILE A 14 29.88 -32.54 -31.13
N ILE A 15 31.01 -32.18 -30.49
CA ILE A 15 31.00 -31.50 -29.19
C ILE A 15 30.58 -30.02 -29.30
N GLY A 16 30.76 -29.39 -30.46
CA GLY A 16 30.37 -27.99 -30.71
C GLY A 16 28.86 -27.75 -30.83
N PHE A 17 28.06 -28.77 -31.13
CA PHE A 17 26.59 -28.65 -31.26
C PHE A 17 25.83 -29.00 -29.98
N ALA A 18 26.50 -29.53 -28.96
CA ALA A 18 25.97 -29.61 -27.59
C ALA A 18 26.17 -28.28 -26.83
N SER A 19 26.19 -27.15 -27.55
CA SER A 19 26.10 -25.82 -26.97
C SER A 19 24.81 -25.76 -26.17
N CYS A 20 24.95 -25.73 -24.84
CA CYS A 20 23.87 -25.50 -23.89
C CYS A 20 22.85 -24.53 -24.49
N THR A 21 21.62 -25.00 -24.70
CA THR A 21 20.49 -24.09 -24.84
C THR A 21 20.43 -23.33 -23.54
N ARG A 22 20.97 -22.11 -23.53
CA ARG A 22 20.81 -21.19 -22.42
C ARG A 22 19.31 -20.96 -22.34
N GLU A 23 18.65 -21.63 -21.40
CA GLU A 23 17.24 -21.38 -21.13
C GLU A 23 17.13 -19.89 -20.89
N GLN A 24 16.45 -19.21 -21.82
CA GLN A 24 16.01 -17.85 -21.59
C GLN A 24 14.93 -17.95 -20.52
N LEU A 25 15.38 -17.99 -19.27
CA LEU A 25 14.53 -17.65 -18.14
C LEU A 25 14.06 -16.23 -18.42
N LYS A 26 12.82 -16.11 -18.91
CA LYS A 26 12.15 -14.82 -18.97
C LYS A 26 12.12 -14.36 -17.50
N PRO A 27 12.76 -13.23 -17.16
CA PRO A 27 12.71 -12.77 -15.78
C PRO A 27 11.24 -12.62 -15.40
N ASP A 28 10.88 -13.22 -14.27
CA ASP A 28 9.53 -13.07 -13.74
C ASP A 28 9.23 -11.58 -13.59
N GLY A 29 8.00 -11.19 -13.93
CA GLY A 29 7.58 -9.82 -13.72
C GLY A 29 7.64 -9.47 -12.23
N THR A 30 7.69 -8.19 -11.91
CA THR A 30 7.56 -7.71 -10.53
C THR A 30 6.18 -7.13 -10.28
N ALA A 31 5.80 -7.08 -9.01
CA ALA A 31 4.60 -6.43 -8.50
C ALA A 31 4.94 -5.64 -7.23
N SER A 32 4.18 -4.61 -6.91
CA SER A 32 4.25 -3.87 -5.65
C SER A 32 2.91 -3.91 -4.89
N LEU A 33 3.01 -4.02 -3.56
CA LEU A 33 1.87 -3.95 -2.66
C LEU A 33 2.21 -2.99 -1.51
N THR A 34 1.43 -1.93 -1.37
CA THR A 34 1.41 -1.12 -0.15
C THR A 34 0.49 -1.77 0.88
N ILE A 35 0.97 -2.04 2.09
CA ILE A 35 0.12 -2.55 3.17
C ILE A 35 -0.15 -1.44 4.18
N VAL A 36 -1.43 -1.23 4.51
CA VAL A 36 -1.90 -0.23 5.47
C VAL A 36 -2.63 -0.91 6.61
N ASN A 37 -2.06 -0.79 7.81
CA ASN A 37 -2.60 -1.39 9.01
C ASN A 37 -3.50 -0.41 9.79
N ALA A 38 -4.81 -0.49 9.59
CA ALA A 38 -5.81 0.35 10.25
C ALA A 38 -6.70 -0.43 11.24
N LEU A 39 -6.21 -1.53 11.82
CA LEU A 39 -6.92 -2.19 12.93
C LEU A 39 -6.99 -1.26 14.13
N ILE A 40 -8.12 -1.31 14.83
CA ILE A 40 -8.36 -0.37 15.93
C ILE A 40 -7.83 -0.90 17.27
N ASP A 41 -7.67 -2.20 17.49
CA ASP A 41 -7.29 -2.74 18.82
C ASP A 41 -6.05 -2.14 19.43
N THR A 42 -6.14 -1.75 20.69
CA THR A 42 -5.00 -1.29 21.49
C THR A 42 -4.10 -2.44 21.96
N GLY A 43 -4.55 -3.69 21.79
CA GLY A 43 -3.87 -4.89 22.26
C GLY A 43 -2.72 -5.40 21.38
N TYR A 44 -2.31 -4.71 20.32
CA TYR A 44 -1.14 -5.12 19.52
C TYR A 44 -0.32 -3.92 19.07
N GLN A 45 0.95 -4.16 18.77
CA GLN A 45 1.91 -3.10 18.41
C GLN A 45 2.11 -3.02 16.90
N SER A 46 2.21 -4.17 16.24
CA SER A 46 2.47 -4.26 14.81
C SER A 46 1.94 -5.57 14.20
N LEU A 47 1.84 -5.61 12.88
CA LEU A 47 1.63 -6.84 12.13
C LEU A 47 2.94 -7.29 11.51
N MET A 48 3.27 -8.57 11.59
CA MET A 48 4.41 -9.14 10.90
C MET A 48 3.95 -9.70 9.56
N LEU A 49 4.56 -9.23 8.47
CA LEU A 49 4.33 -9.76 7.13
C LEU A 49 5.23 -10.97 6.85
N THR A 50 4.64 -12.04 6.33
CA THR A 50 5.38 -13.13 5.68
C THR A 50 4.64 -13.61 4.43
N SER A 51 5.38 -14.22 3.51
CA SER A 51 4.87 -14.77 2.26
C SER A 51 5.65 -16.04 1.92
N SER A 52 5.12 -16.85 1.00
CA SER A 52 5.81 -18.05 0.53
C SER A 52 7.20 -17.79 -0.10
N GLU A 53 7.49 -16.55 -0.52
CA GLU A 53 8.81 -16.14 -1.03
C GLU A 53 9.75 -15.62 0.05
N LEU A 54 9.20 -15.19 1.19
CA LEU A 54 9.96 -14.81 2.38
C LEU A 54 10.33 -16.03 3.25
N ALA A 55 10.17 -17.25 2.71
CA ALA A 55 10.12 -18.49 3.46
C ALA A 55 11.45 -18.87 4.16
N GLY A 56 11.45 -18.65 5.47
CA GLY A 56 11.53 -19.72 6.47
C GLY A 56 10.48 -19.46 7.56
N PRO A 57 10.23 -20.39 8.53
CA PRO A 57 9.76 -19.96 9.86
C PRO A 57 10.66 -18.81 10.32
N PRO A 58 10.22 -17.85 11.18
CA PRO A 58 11.02 -16.69 11.56
C PRO A 58 12.33 -17.14 12.23
N GLN A 59 13.33 -17.42 11.41
CA GLN A 59 14.63 -17.90 11.76
C GLN A 59 15.57 -16.94 11.05
N THR A 60 16.12 -16.04 11.86
CA THR A 60 17.30 -15.19 11.61
C THR A 60 17.14 -13.92 10.78
N ALA A 61 16.16 -13.79 9.89
CA ALA A 61 15.82 -12.48 9.30
C ALA A 61 14.68 -11.85 10.11
N VAL A 62 14.86 -10.65 10.66
CA VAL A 62 13.79 -9.90 11.32
C VAL A 62 12.74 -9.58 10.24
N PRO A 63 11.57 -10.23 10.24
CA PRO A 63 10.55 -9.96 9.24
C PRO A 63 10.05 -8.52 9.41
N PRO A 64 9.67 -7.85 8.31
CA PRO A 64 9.24 -6.46 8.39
C PRO A 64 7.97 -6.35 9.24
N THR A 65 8.03 -5.52 10.27
CA THR A 65 6.90 -5.19 11.13
C THR A 65 6.18 -3.95 10.62
N LEU A 66 4.87 -4.10 10.46
CA LEU A 66 3.92 -3.07 10.07
C LEU A 66 3.37 -2.43 11.34
N SER A 67 3.91 -1.29 11.73
CA SER A 67 3.28 -0.47 12.77
C SER A 67 1.86 -0.07 12.35
N LYS A 68 1.03 0.32 13.32
CA LYS A 68 -0.27 0.93 13.02
C LYS A 68 -0.09 2.09 12.05
N ALA A 69 -1.08 2.30 11.19
CA ALA A 69 -1.09 3.40 10.24
C ALA A 69 -0.99 4.72 11.01
N VAL A 70 0.18 5.36 10.86
CA VAL A 70 0.46 6.72 11.30
C VAL A 70 0.60 7.59 10.07
N SER A 71 0.58 8.92 10.21
CA SER A 71 0.84 9.83 9.09
C SER A 71 2.18 9.49 8.42
N GLY A 72 2.15 9.08 7.15
CA GLY A 72 3.30 8.58 6.38
C GLY A 72 3.56 7.07 6.46
N GLY A 73 2.76 6.31 7.23
CA GLY A 73 3.00 4.91 7.60
C GLY A 73 2.36 3.86 6.68
N GLY A 74 2.69 3.88 5.40
CA GLY A 74 2.47 2.75 4.49
C GLY A 74 3.78 2.03 4.21
N TYR A 75 3.76 0.71 4.15
CA TYR A 75 4.94 -0.08 3.80
C TYR A 75 4.74 -0.68 2.41
N GLU A 76 5.64 -0.35 1.49
CA GLU A 76 5.65 -0.89 0.15
C GLU A 76 6.54 -2.13 0.09
N TYR A 77 6.02 -3.19 -0.51
CA TYR A 77 6.70 -4.47 -0.67
C TYR A 77 6.74 -4.85 -2.15
N GLY A 78 7.89 -5.29 -2.62
CA GLY A 78 8.05 -5.92 -3.92
C GLY A 78 7.79 -7.42 -3.84
N PHE A 79 7.08 -7.95 -4.84
CA PHE A 79 6.81 -9.37 -5.03
C PHE A 79 7.20 -9.77 -6.46
N LEU A 80 7.51 -11.06 -6.67
CA LEU A 80 7.52 -11.60 -8.03
C LEU A 80 6.08 -11.86 -8.50
N SER A 81 5.89 -11.83 -9.81
CA SER A 81 4.59 -12.08 -10.42
C SER A 81 4.11 -13.52 -10.21
N GLY A 82 2.80 -13.69 -10.15
CA GLY A 82 2.10 -14.97 -10.00
C GLY A 82 1.24 -15.04 -8.74
N LYS A 83 0.70 -16.22 -8.46
CA LYS A 83 -0.07 -16.49 -7.24
C LYS A 83 0.83 -16.55 -6.02
N ARG A 84 0.47 -15.81 -4.98
CA ARG A 84 1.18 -15.76 -3.71
C ARG A 84 0.20 -15.69 -2.57
N THR A 85 0.58 -16.30 -1.45
CA THR A 85 -0.15 -16.17 -0.20
C THR A 85 0.55 -15.17 0.71
N VAL A 86 -0.20 -14.18 1.18
CA VAL A 86 0.22 -13.17 2.14
C VAL A 86 -0.33 -13.54 3.51
N TYR A 87 0.57 -13.69 4.47
CA TYR A 87 0.23 -13.94 5.87
C TYR A 87 0.60 -12.74 6.73
N LEU A 88 -0.31 -12.35 7.61
CA LEU A 88 -0.08 -11.29 8.59
C LEU A 88 -0.31 -11.85 9.98
N TYR A 89 0.68 -11.70 10.86
CA TYR A 89 0.59 -12.13 12.25
C TYR A 89 0.58 -10.93 13.18
N ALA A 90 -0.23 -10.97 14.23
CA ALA A 90 -0.18 -9.93 15.25
C ALA A 90 1.07 -10.08 16.13
N VAL A 91 1.71 -8.95 16.43
CA VAL A 91 2.88 -8.86 17.33
C VAL A 91 2.53 -8.01 18.54
N ARG A 92 2.82 -8.53 19.73
CA ARG A 92 2.63 -7.87 21.03
C ARG A 92 3.90 -8.03 21.86
N ASN A 93 4.46 -6.91 22.35
CA ASN A 93 5.69 -6.90 23.14
C ASN A 93 6.83 -7.66 22.44
N ASP A 94 7.03 -7.35 21.16
CA ASP A 94 8.03 -7.98 20.28
C ASP A 94 7.93 -9.52 20.14
N LYS A 95 6.77 -10.09 20.49
CA LYS A 95 6.47 -11.52 20.36
C LYS A 95 5.25 -11.72 19.48
N LEU A 96 5.30 -12.77 18.67
CA LEU A 96 4.13 -13.23 17.93
C LEU A 96 3.03 -13.60 18.92
N VAL A 97 1.83 -13.08 18.67
CA VAL A 97 0.62 -13.58 19.35
C VAL A 97 0.42 -15.02 18.88
N SER A 98 0.36 -15.95 19.84
CA SER A 98 0.21 -17.38 19.55
C SER A 98 -1.07 -17.64 18.75
N GLY A 99 -0.98 -18.48 17.72
CA GLY A 99 -2.13 -18.86 16.90
C GLY A 99 -1.85 -18.86 15.39
N PRO A 100 -2.89 -19.08 14.58
CA PRO A 100 -2.81 -18.92 13.14
C PRO A 100 -2.56 -17.46 12.75
N PRO A 101 -2.16 -17.19 11.49
CA PRO A 101 -2.09 -15.83 10.98
C PRO A 101 -3.43 -15.11 11.14
N LEU A 102 -3.38 -13.83 11.51
CA LEU A 102 -4.56 -12.96 11.60
C LEU A 102 -5.25 -12.82 10.25
N ILE A 103 -4.44 -12.68 9.19
CA ILE A 103 -4.91 -12.61 7.80
C ILE A 103 -4.10 -13.59 6.98
N ASN A 104 -4.80 -14.33 6.12
CA ASN A 104 -4.25 -15.26 5.15
C ASN A 104 -4.97 -15.01 3.81
N LEU A 105 -4.28 -14.38 2.86
CA LEU A 105 -4.84 -13.95 1.58
C LEU A 105 -4.06 -14.50 0.40
N ASP A 106 -4.73 -15.23 -0.48
CA ASP A 106 -4.20 -15.60 -1.80
C ASP A 106 -4.41 -14.45 -2.78
N ILE A 107 -3.31 -13.96 -3.35
CA ILE A 107 -3.30 -12.81 -4.26
C ILE A 107 -2.62 -13.24 -5.57
N GLU A 108 -3.26 -12.93 -6.69
CA GLU A 108 -2.65 -13.01 -8.02
C GLU A 108 -1.93 -11.69 -8.30
N PHE A 109 -0.61 -11.75 -8.46
CA PHE A 109 0.22 -10.60 -8.82
C PHE A 109 0.61 -10.66 -10.30
N PRO A 110 -0.19 -10.12 -11.25
CA PRO A 110 0.26 -10.02 -12.63
C PRO A 110 1.51 -9.13 -12.71
N SER A 111 2.33 -9.31 -13.76
CA SER A 111 3.49 -8.44 -14.00
C SER A 111 3.06 -6.97 -14.08
N GLY A 112 3.77 -6.11 -13.34
CA GLY A 112 3.44 -4.69 -13.20
C GLY A 112 2.22 -4.41 -12.32
N TYR A 113 1.78 -5.37 -11.51
CA TYR A 113 0.72 -5.12 -10.53
C TYR A 113 1.21 -4.10 -9.51
N ILE A 114 0.40 -3.08 -9.28
CA ILE A 114 0.59 -2.05 -8.26
C ILE A 114 -0.70 -2.09 -7.45
N GLY A 115 -0.61 -2.32 -6.15
CA GLY A 115 -1.80 -2.41 -5.32
C GLY A 115 -1.61 -1.94 -3.89
N SER A 116 -2.74 -1.85 -3.19
CA SER A 116 -2.81 -1.54 -1.77
C SER A 116 -3.68 -2.56 -1.04
N LEU A 117 -3.17 -3.14 0.04
CA LEU A 117 -3.91 -3.97 0.98
C LEU A 117 -4.17 -3.15 2.25
N PHE A 118 -5.42 -2.77 2.45
CA PHE A 118 -5.87 -2.12 3.67
C PHE A 118 -6.42 -3.15 4.64
N ILE A 119 -6.05 -3.02 5.91
CA ILE A 119 -6.46 -3.90 6.99
C ILE A 119 -7.27 -3.07 7.98
N ALA A 120 -8.47 -3.51 8.30
CA ALA A 120 -9.41 -2.84 9.19
C ALA A 120 -10.03 -3.85 10.17
N GLY A 121 -10.95 -3.40 11.02
CA GLY A 121 -11.62 -4.26 11.99
C GLY A 121 -10.85 -4.36 13.29
N THR A 122 -11.01 -5.51 13.94
CA THR A 122 -10.32 -5.86 15.18
C THR A 122 -9.45 -7.11 15.03
N LEU A 123 -8.65 -7.45 16.03
CA LEU A 123 -7.90 -8.71 16.09
C LEU A 123 -8.82 -9.92 16.07
N ASP A 124 -10.02 -9.82 16.65
CA ASP A 124 -10.99 -10.91 16.68
C ASP A 124 -11.83 -10.98 15.39
N LYS A 125 -11.97 -9.84 14.70
CA LYS A 125 -12.75 -9.71 13.46
C LYS A 125 -12.00 -8.83 12.46
N PRO A 126 -10.86 -9.29 11.94
CA PRO A 126 -10.12 -8.52 10.95
C PRO A 126 -10.90 -8.48 9.64
N ASP A 127 -10.81 -7.37 8.94
CA ASP A 127 -11.34 -7.21 7.60
C ASP A 127 -10.28 -6.61 6.69
N THR A 128 -10.40 -6.86 5.39
CA THR A 128 -9.41 -6.43 4.40
C THR A 128 -10.07 -5.82 3.17
N LEU A 129 -9.37 -4.86 2.58
CA LEU A 129 -9.71 -4.27 1.30
C LEU A 129 -8.44 -4.30 0.43
N LEU A 130 -8.43 -5.19 -0.57
CA LEU A 130 -7.37 -5.27 -1.56
C LEU A 130 -7.78 -4.48 -2.81
N VAL A 131 -6.94 -3.56 -3.25
CA VAL A 131 -7.22 -2.70 -4.41
C VAL A 131 -6.03 -2.71 -5.36
N LYS A 132 -6.30 -2.84 -6.65
CA LYS A 132 -5.33 -2.53 -7.69
C LYS A 132 -5.27 -1.02 -7.90
N ASP A 133 -4.09 -0.45 -7.71
CA ASP A 133 -3.88 0.98 -7.79
C ASP A 133 -3.63 1.44 -9.22
N GLN A 134 -4.10 2.64 -9.53
CA GLN A 134 -3.82 3.37 -10.76
C GLN A 134 -3.30 4.75 -10.36
N PRO A 135 -2.03 4.88 -9.93
CA PRO A 135 -1.46 6.14 -9.49
C PRO A 135 -1.48 7.18 -10.62
N LEU A 136 -1.66 8.45 -10.28
CA LEU A 136 -1.55 9.51 -11.26
C LEU A 136 -0.09 9.68 -11.69
N TYR A 137 0.10 9.88 -12.99
CA TYR A 137 1.36 10.36 -13.55
C TYR A 137 1.47 11.88 -13.40
N PHE A 138 2.66 12.37 -13.08
CA PHE A 138 2.96 13.79 -12.99
C PHE A 138 4.12 14.14 -13.93
N PRO A 139 3.89 14.97 -14.96
CA PRO A 139 4.98 15.52 -15.76
C PRO A 139 5.95 16.34 -14.88
N PRO A 140 7.25 16.41 -15.18
CA PRO A 140 8.22 17.15 -14.36
C PRO A 140 7.87 18.63 -14.12
N ALA A 141 7.14 19.27 -15.05
CA ALA A 141 6.70 20.66 -14.91
C ALA A 141 5.44 20.85 -14.04
N ASP A 142 4.71 19.78 -13.70
CA ASP A 142 3.42 19.86 -13.00
C ASP A 142 3.62 19.90 -11.47
N SER A 143 3.33 21.03 -10.84
CA SER A 143 3.34 21.14 -9.38
C SER A 143 2.02 20.62 -8.80
N GLY A 144 1.81 19.31 -8.86
CA GLY A 144 0.62 18.63 -8.37
C GLY A 144 0.91 17.41 -7.49
N MET A 145 -0.12 16.97 -6.77
CA MET A 145 -0.15 15.72 -6.01
C MET A 145 -1.44 14.95 -6.31
N GLY A 146 -1.44 13.64 -6.09
CA GLY A 146 -2.62 12.79 -6.23
C GLY A 146 -3.14 12.43 -4.86
N LEU A 147 -4.43 12.63 -4.59
CA LEU A 147 -5.06 12.18 -3.36
C LEU A 147 -6.27 11.30 -3.68
N ARG A 148 -6.45 10.25 -2.89
CA ARG A 148 -7.70 9.49 -2.80
C ARG A 148 -8.13 9.32 -1.35
N PHE A 149 -9.39 8.95 -1.15
CA PHE A 149 -9.95 8.72 0.18
C PHE A 149 -10.37 7.26 0.33
N VAL A 150 -10.18 6.71 1.53
CA VAL A 150 -10.66 5.38 1.91
C VAL A 150 -11.38 5.48 3.24
N ASN A 151 -12.56 4.89 3.33
CA ASN A 151 -13.30 4.80 4.59
C ASN A 151 -13.17 3.40 5.20
N LEU A 152 -12.40 3.28 6.27
CA LEU A 152 -12.25 2.07 7.09
C LEU A 152 -12.77 2.28 8.52
N ALA A 153 -13.61 3.30 8.74
CA ALA A 153 -14.24 3.58 10.02
C ALA A 153 -15.07 2.37 10.49
N GLN A 154 -14.85 1.94 11.73
CA GLN A 154 -15.67 0.92 12.36
C GLN A 154 -17.10 1.40 12.59
N GLY A 155 -18.03 0.45 12.64
CA GLY A 155 -19.47 0.72 12.72
C GLY A 155 -20.13 0.94 11.35
N GLY A 156 -19.37 0.90 10.26
CA GLY A 156 -19.93 0.90 8.90
C GLY A 156 -20.50 2.26 8.44
N LEU A 157 -20.20 3.35 9.16
CA LEU A 157 -20.77 4.65 8.91
C LEU A 157 -20.30 5.21 7.55
N PRO A 158 -21.21 5.51 6.60
CA PRO A 158 -20.84 6.17 5.36
C PRO A 158 -20.50 7.65 5.61
N VAL A 159 -19.42 8.12 5.00
CA VAL A 159 -18.91 9.48 5.20
C VAL A 159 -18.95 10.31 3.93
N SER A 160 -19.04 11.62 4.09
CA SER A 160 -18.76 12.58 3.03
C SER A 160 -17.42 13.28 3.31
N VAL A 161 -16.80 13.79 2.26
CA VAL A 161 -15.54 14.52 2.34
C VAL A 161 -15.66 15.85 1.62
N ASN A 162 -15.19 16.91 2.26
CA ASN A 162 -15.06 18.24 1.68
C ASN A 162 -13.75 18.89 2.11
N ILE A 163 -13.31 19.89 1.36
CA ILE A 163 -12.30 20.83 1.85
C ILE A 163 -13.03 21.84 2.73
N LYS A 164 -12.44 22.22 3.88
CA LYS A 164 -13.00 23.22 4.79
C LYS A 164 -13.38 24.49 4.04
N GLY A 165 -14.63 24.94 4.25
CA GLY A 165 -15.20 26.11 3.58
C GLY A 165 -15.81 25.84 2.20
N GLN A 166 -15.70 24.61 1.68
CA GLN A 166 -16.46 24.15 0.52
C GLN A 166 -17.77 23.47 0.97
N ALA A 167 -18.68 23.26 0.02
CA ALA A 167 -19.94 22.55 0.28
C ALA A 167 -19.67 21.11 0.79
N ASP A 168 -20.54 20.64 1.68
CA ASP A 168 -20.46 19.29 2.22
C ASP A 168 -20.51 18.26 1.09
N GLY A 169 -19.58 17.30 1.13
CA GLY A 169 -19.45 16.28 0.10
C GLY A 169 -18.91 16.75 -1.25
N ALA A 170 -18.37 17.97 -1.36
CA ALA A 170 -17.81 18.49 -2.61
C ALA A 170 -16.65 17.65 -3.18
N GLU A 171 -15.92 16.92 -2.32
CA GLU A 171 -14.91 15.96 -2.77
C GLU A 171 -15.52 14.58 -2.98
N VAL A 172 -16.31 14.12 -2.00
CA VAL A 172 -17.06 12.85 -2.07
C VAL A 172 -18.34 13.00 -1.26
N ASN A 173 -19.51 12.82 -1.87
CA ASN A 173 -20.78 12.97 -1.16
C ASN A 173 -21.17 11.74 -0.32
N HIS A 174 -20.75 10.55 -0.73
CA HIS A 174 -21.07 9.30 -0.05
C HIS A 174 -19.97 8.26 -0.29
N LEU A 175 -19.18 8.00 0.75
CA LEU A 175 -18.12 7.00 0.78
C LEU A 175 -18.51 5.91 1.80
N PRO A 176 -19.04 4.76 1.35
CA PRO A 176 -19.45 3.68 2.26
C PRO A 176 -18.23 3.06 2.96
N PHE A 177 -18.45 2.24 3.98
CA PHE A 177 -17.38 1.43 4.57
C PHE A 177 -16.70 0.55 3.51
N LYS A 178 -15.36 0.53 3.53
CA LYS A 178 -14.48 -0.04 2.48
C LYS A 178 -14.66 0.60 1.10
N GLY A 179 -15.34 1.73 1.03
CA GLY A 179 -15.35 2.60 -0.14
C GLY A 179 -13.98 3.25 -0.33
N ILE A 180 -13.56 3.33 -1.59
CA ILE A 180 -12.33 3.98 -2.02
C ILE A 180 -12.60 4.83 -3.26
N THR A 181 -12.01 6.02 -3.32
CA THR A 181 -12.09 6.86 -4.53
C THR A 181 -10.94 6.57 -5.49
N ALA A 182 -11.11 7.00 -6.74
CA ALA A 182 -9.96 7.19 -7.62
C ALA A 182 -9.03 8.29 -7.08
N PHE A 183 -7.77 8.31 -7.55
CA PHE A 183 -6.88 9.43 -7.29
C PHE A 183 -7.35 10.67 -8.07
N LYS A 184 -7.52 11.78 -7.36
CA LYS A 184 -7.79 13.11 -7.91
C LYS A 184 -6.54 13.96 -7.78
N ARG A 185 -6.27 14.81 -8.78
CA ARG A 185 -5.13 15.73 -8.75
C ARG A 185 -5.48 16.96 -7.91
N TYR A 186 -4.54 17.36 -7.05
CA TYR A 186 -4.57 18.59 -6.27
C TYR A 186 -3.33 19.42 -6.58
N ALA A 187 -3.47 20.74 -6.53
CA ALA A 187 -2.33 21.63 -6.73
C ALA A 187 -1.36 21.50 -5.54
N ALA A 188 -0.07 21.56 -5.84
CA ALA A 188 1.01 21.56 -4.85
C ALA A 188 2.06 22.62 -5.20
N ASN A 189 1.61 23.78 -5.69
CA ASN A 189 2.47 24.89 -6.11
C ASN A 189 2.64 25.92 -4.99
N ALA A 190 3.50 26.93 -5.19
CA ALA A 190 3.81 27.93 -4.17
C ALA A 190 2.61 28.81 -3.75
N ALA A 191 1.57 28.91 -4.58
CA ALA A 191 0.35 29.62 -4.25
C ALA A 191 -0.66 28.75 -3.47
N THR A 192 -0.47 27.43 -3.43
CA THR A 192 -1.38 26.51 -2.73
C THR A 192 -1.08 26.45 -1.24
N GLY A 193 -1.97 27.01 -0.43
CA GLY A 193 -1.93 26.88 1.03
C GLY A 193 -2.17 25.44 1.53
N SER A 194 -2.47 25.30 2.81
CA SER A 194 -2.80 23.98 3.38
C SER A 194 -4.18 23.51 2.94
N TYR A 195 -4.34 22.20 2.74
CA TYR A 195 -5.66 21.58 2.59
C TYR A 195 -6.14 21.09 3.96
N VAL A 196 -7.35 21.46 4.34
CA VAL A 196 -8.04 20.89 5.51
C VAL A 196 -9.21 20.09 4.99
N PHE A 197 -9.10 18.76 5.01
CA PHE A 197 -10.17 17.85 4.64
C PHE A 197 -11.03 17.58 5.86
N GLU A 198 -12.33 17.72 5.70
CA GLU A 198 -13.34 17.43 6.70
C GLU A 198 -14.04 16.13 6.33
N PHE A 199 -14.02 15.16 7.25
CA PHE A 199 -14.79 13.93 7.14
C PHE A 199 -16.06 14.10 7.94
N ARG A 200 -17.21 13.98 7.27
CA ARG A 200 -18.52 14.22 7.86
C ARG A 200 -19.38 12.97 7.76
N ASN A 201 -20.36 12.84 8.64
CA ASN A 201 -21.41 11.85 8.51
C ASN A 201 -22.23 12.18 7.25
N SER A 202 -22.31 11.25 6.29
CA SER A 202 -22.99 11.52 5.01
C SER A 202 -24.52 11.69 5.14
N GLY A 203 -25.13 11.17 6.21
CA GLY A 203 -26.56 11.30 6.46
C GLY A 203 -26.96 12.58 7.21
N THR A 204 -26.08 13.09 8.07
CA THR A 204 -26.39 14.23 8.97
C THR A 204 -25.58 15.50 8.70
N GLY A 205 -24.46 15.41 7.99
CA GLY A 205 -23.51 16.52 7.79
C GLY A 205 -22.62 16.81 9.01
N GLU A 206 -22.76 16.06 10.10
CA GLU A 206 -21.97 16.23 11.31
C GLU A 206 -20.47 16.01 11.04
N LEU A 207 -19.62 16.93 11.52
CA LEU A 207 -18.18 16.80 11.44
C LEU A 207 -17.70 15.68 12.37
N LEU A 208 -17.09 14.65 11.80
CA LEU A 208 -16.55 13.51 12.55
C LEU A 208 -15.08 13.74 12.91
N THR A 209 -14.28 14.17 11.93
CA THR A 209 -12.86 14.47 12.10
C THR A 209 -12.36 15.33 10.96
N SER A 210 -11.12 15.84 11.08
CA SER A 210 -10.47 16.57 10.00
C SER A 210 -9.00 16.17 9.87
N PHE A 211 -8.45 16.34 8.67
CA PHE A 211 -7.04 16.12 8.39
C PHE A 211 -6.45 17.32 7.67
N THR A 212 -5.30 17.80 8.15
CA THR A 212 -4.60 18.93 7.53
C THR A 212 -3.36 18.46 6.80
N ILE A 213 -3.31 18.69 5.48
CA ILE A 213 -2.09 18.61 4.68
C ILE A 213 -1.45 19.99 4.70
N SER A 214 -0.38 20.15 5.48
CA SER A 214 0.35 21.40 5.66
C SER A 214 1.56 21.50 4.71
N ASN A 215 2.14 22.70 4.61
CA ASN A 215 3.38 22.95 3.84
C ASN A 215 3.29 22.55 2.35
N VAL A 216 2.09 22.58 1.77
CA VAL A 216 1.86 22.28 0.35
C VAL A 216 2.63 23.25 -0.56
N ASN A 217 2.69 24.52 -0.16
CA ASN A 217 3.43 25.59 -0.82
C ASN A 217 4.96 25.56 -0.63
N ASN A 218 5.53 24.57 0.08
CA ASN A 218 6.98 24.54 0.29
C ASN A 218 7.70 24.64 -1.07
N PRO A 219 8.57 25.66 -1.29
CA PRO A 219 9.16 25.91 -2.60
C PRO A 219 10.08 24.78 -3.06
N GLY A 220 10.62 23.97 -2.14
CA GLY A 220 11.54 22.89 -2.49
C GLY A 220 13.02 23.28 -2.39
N THR A 221 13.35 24.51 -1.97
CA THR A 221 14.70 25.08 -2.03
C THR A 221 15.63 24.58 -0.93
N ALA A 222 15.15 24.54 0.31
CA ALA A 222 15.91 24.02 1.45
C ALA A 222 15.73 22.51 1.64
N SER A 223 14.57 21.98 1.26
CA SER A 223 14.26 20.55 1.27
C SER A 223 13.23 20.25 0.19
N PRO A 224 13.25 19.06 -0.44
CA PRO A 224 12.26 18.70 -1.46
C PRO A 224 10.83 18.85 -0.94
N ASN A 225 9.93 19.40 -1.76
CA ASN A 225 8.52 19.45 -1.42
C ASN A 225 7.99 18.02 -1.19
N LEU A 226 7.33 17.79 -0.07
CA LEU A 226 6.90 16.45 0.35
C LEU A 226 5.72 15.91 -0.46
N TRP A 227 5.01 16.76 -1.17
CA TRP A 227 3.71 16.46 -1.80
C TRP A 227 3.79 16.33 -3.32
N ARG A 228 4.63 17.14 -3.97
CA ARG A 228 4.71 17.17 -5.44
C ARG A 228 5.10 15.82 -6.02
N TYR A 229 4.48 15.50 -7.16
CA TYR A 229 4.77 14.31 -7.99
C TYR A 229 4.51 12.97 -7.28
N ARG A 230 3.62 12.94 -6.28
CA ARG A 230 3.36 11.77 -5.45
C ARG A 230 1.86 11.52 -5.30
N ASN A 231 1.51 10.27 -5.02
CA ASN A 231 0.15 9.83 -4.74
C ASN A 231 0.01 9.52 -3.24
N PHE A 232 -1.10 9.91 -2.65
CA PHE A 232 -1.41 9.62 -1.26
C PHE A 232 -2.85 9.15 -1.09
N THR A 233 -3.07 8.36 -0.05
CA THR A 233 -4.39 7.97 0.42
C THR A 233 -4.64 8.61 1.77
N LEU A 234 -5.75 9.32 1.93
CA LEU A 234 -6.29 9.63 3.24
C LEU A 234 -7.22 8.49 3.67
N VAL A 235 -6.80 7.77 4.70
CA VAL A 235 -7.52 6.65 5.27
C VAL A 235 -8.24 7.13 6.52
N LEU A 236 -9.56 7.09 6.53
CA LEU A 236 -10.36 7.26 7.74
C LEU A 236 -10.45 5.92 8.46
N CYS A 237 -10.07 5.88 9.73
CA CYS A 237 -10.12 4.69 10.59
C CYS A 237 -10.46 5.06 12.03
N GLY A 238 -10.62 4.06 12.90
CA GLY A 238 -11.14 4.27 14.25
C GLY A 238 -12.65 4.06 14.31
N GLU A 239 -13.26 4.44 15.43
CA GLU A 239 -14.68 4.25 15.71
C GLU A 239 -15.29 5.55 16.24
N ALA A 240 -16.48 5.92 15.75
CA ALA A 240 -17.17 7.14 16.17
C ALA A 240 -17.55 7.04 17.65
N GLY A 241 -17.23 8.06 18.44
CA GLY A 241 -17.53 8.09 19.88
C GLY A 241 -16.65 7.19 20.76
N SER A 242 -15.72 6.42 20.19
CA SER A 242 -14.76 5.64 20.97
C SER A 242 -13.73 6.54 21.62
N SER A 243 -13.51 6.39 22.94
CA SER A 243 -12.45 7.08 23.68
C SER A 243 -11.08 6.43 23.52
N LEU A 244 -11.03 5.14 23.19
CA LEU A 244 -9.80 4.38 23.03
C LEU A 244 -9.24 4.48 21.60
N THR A 245 -10.14 4.51 20.63
CA THR A 245 -9.85 4.41 19.20
C THR A 245 -10.69 5.41 18.41
N PRO A 246 -10.63 6.71 18.75
CA PRO A 246 -11.47 7.72 18.12
C PRO A 246 -11.25 7.75 16.60
N LEU A 247 -12.28 8.19 15.87
CA LEU A 247 -12.15 8.44 14.44
C LEU A 247 -11.00 9.39 14.15
N SER A 248 -10.11 8.94 13.27
CA SER A 248 -8.96 9.70 12.82
C SER A 248 -8.72 9.42 11.34
N ALA A 249 -8.21 10.43 10.65
CA ALA A 249 -7.73 10.28 9.30
C ALA A 249 -6.20 10.26 9.31
N VAL A 250 -5.62 9.35 8.53
CA VAL A 250 -4.16 9.22 8.39
C VAL A 250 -3.80 9.27 6.91
N ILE A 251 -2.69 9.93 6.60
CA ILE A 251 -2.16 9.98 5.23
C ILE A 251 -1.16 8.86 5.02
N VAL A 252 -1.32 8.14 3.92
CA VAL A 252 -0.41 7.09 3.48
C VAL A 252 0.19 7.53 2.14
N LYS A 253 1.51 7.53 2.04
CA LYS A 253 2.18 7.67 0.74
C LYS A 253 2.03 6.35 -0.01
N ASN A 254 1.50 6.40 -1.22
CA ASN A 254 1.43 5.27 -2.13
C ASN A 254 2.41 5.52 -3.27
N HIS A 255 3.17 4.46 -3.65
CA HIS A 255 4.01 4.35 -4.86
C HIS A 255 4.69 5.67 -5.28
#